data_AF-A0A1I8C7Q3-F1
#
_entry.id   AF-A0A1I8C7Q3-F1
#
_cell.length_a   1.000
_cell.length_b   1.000
_cell.length_c   1.000
_cell.angle_alpha   90.00
_cell.angle_beta   90.00
_cell.angle_gamma   90.00
#
_symmetry.space_group_name_H-M   'P 1'
#
loop_
_entity.id
_entity.type
_entity.pdbx_description
1 polymer ?
#
loop_
_entity_poly.entity_id
_entity_poly.type
_entity_poly.pdbx_seq_one_letter_code
_entity_poly.pdbx_strand_id
1 'polypeptide(L)'
;MALGQNQYHVSIYVTDNNDNTSIAITTDVPVMLSFESPHATTNNLENSCGSSSCNEDFVQFMPIASQPLQCNSYLYPPDQRMCAKDYTTRLHISPPNLGLNCDAISQITVYNNINNMRGNQEVVDKAGFTKIDLINNGVAGFSTIAGQVSTNRLGSAFDENGIIANGHFMHYVPSTREWLTGKSSFYTLAKDCVLEFYADADGSNDELIKINGHTLDTLKYEHTPILFFEQRYSQFVVNINGYGLHTIENHGKYVAYVICKHVNGPYNAHGYLTGSKKGKENLIINYVLINVFW
;
A
#
# COMPACT_ATOMS: atom_id res chain seq x y z
N MET A 1 -2.73 -10.87 -20.60
CA MET A 1 -2.56 -9.47 -21.03
C MET A 1 -2.44 -9.50 -22.55
N ALA A 2 -3.40 -8.96 -23.28
CA ALA A 2 -3.39 -9.02 -24.74
C ALA A 2 -3.45 -7.58 -25.28
N LEU A 3 -2.33 -7.11 -25.86
CA LEU A 3 -2.35 -5.92 -26.70
C LEU A 3 -3.33 -6.15 -27.86
N GLY A 4 -4.17 -5.16 -28.16
CA GLY A 4 -5.09 -5.19 -29.31
C GLY A 4 -6.48 -5.81 -29.07
N GLN A 5 -6.83 -6.14 -27.83
CA GLN A 5 -8.20 -6.53 -27.46
C GLN A 5 -9.03 -5.30 -27.05
N ASN A 6 -10.35 -5.37 -27.19
CA ASN A 6 -11.26 -4.32 -26.72
C ASN A 6 -11.07 -4.07 -25.22
N GLN A 7 -10.76 -2.83 -24.85
CA GLN A 7 -10.69 -2.38 -23.47
C GLN A 7 -12.05 -1.78 -23.08
N TYR A 8 -12.58 -2.20 -21.95
CA TYR A 8 -13.80 -1.63 -21.39
C TYR A 8 -13.42 -0.56 -20.39
N HIS A 9 -13.82 0.69 -20.67
CA HIS A 9 -13.63 1.82 -19.78
C HIS A 9 -14.95 2.12 -19.08
N VAL A 10 -14.90 2.19 -17.76
CA VAL A 10 -16.02 2.59 -16.92
C VAL A 10 -15.57 3.80 -16.12
N SER A 11 -16.19 4.95 -16.38
CA SER A 11 -15.97 6.17 -15.61
C SER A 11 -16.99 6.23 -14.48
N ILE A 12 -16.50 6.38 -13.26
CA ILE A 12 -17.35 6.55 -12.07
C ILE A 12 -17.11 7.96 -11.57
N TYR A 13 -18.17 8.76 -11.57
CA TYR A 13 -18.17 10.11 -11.04
C TYR A 13 -18.96 10.11 -9.73
N VAL A 14 -18.32 10.46 -8.62
CA VAL A 14 -18.95 10.59 -7.32
C VAL A 14 -19.23 12.08 -7.12
N THR A 15 -20.51 12.46 -7.02
CA THR A 15 -20.95 13.86 -7.01
C THR A 15 -20.82 14.56 -5.65
N ASP A 16 -20.65 13.79 -4.56
CA ASP A 16 -20.55 14.34 -3.21
C ASP A 16 -19.09 14.40 -2.74
N ASN A 17 -18.55 15.62 -2.64
CA ASN A 17 -17.14 15.90 -2.34
C ASN A 17 -16.70 15.49 -0.92
N ASN A 18 -17.61 15.01 -0.07
CA ASN A 18 -17.34 14.69 1.34
C ASN A 18 -17.42 13.19 1.66
N ASP A 19 -17.84 12.35 0.71
CA ASP A 19 -18.02 10.93 0.97
C ASP A 19 -16.86 10.12 0.39
N ASN A 20 -16.03 9.54 1.26
CA ASN A 20 -15.12 8.46 0.87
C ASN A 20 -15.97 7.38 0.20
N THR A 21 -15.59 6.88 -0.97
CA THR A 21 -16.39 5.87 -1.69
C THR A 21 -15.54 4.66 -2.05
N SER A 22 -15.96 3.44 -1.69
CA SER A 22 -15.44 2.24 -2.33
C SER A 22 -16.32 1.77 -3.48
N ILE A 23 -15.69 1.29 -4.54
CA ILE A 23 -16.33 0.62 -5.67
C ILE A 23 -16.05 -0.86 -5.54
N ALA A 24 -17.07 -1.70 -5.41
CA ALA A 24 -16.95 -3.15 -5.53
C ALA A 24 -17.18 -3.60 -6.98
N ILE A 25 -16.22 -4.33 -7.57
CA ILE A 25 -16.31 -4.90 -8.91
C ILE A 25 -16.28 -6.42 -8.82
N THR A 26 -17.31 -7.07 -9.35
CA THR A 26 -17.46 -8.52 -9.39
C THR A 26 -17.55 -9.00 -10.83
N THR A 27 -16.76 -10.01 -11.19
CA THR A 27 -16.72 -10.59 -12.54
C THR A 27 -16.68 -12.11 -12.46
N ASP A 28 -17.34 -12.76 -13.41
CA ASP A 28 -17.35 -14.21 -13.61
C ASP A 28 -16.13 -14.70 -14.42
N VAL A 29 -15.39 -13.79 -15.04
CA VAL A 29 -14.18 -14.05 -15.81
C VAL A 29 -12.95 -13.30 -15.25
N PRO A 30 -11.72 -13.79 -15.49
CA PRO A 30 -10.51 -13.05 -15.18
C PRO A 30 -10.45 -11.72 -15.94
N VAL A 31 -10.33 -10.62 -15.20
CA VAL A 31 -10.13 -9.26 -15.72
C VAL A 31 -8.89 -8.62 -15.11
N MET A 32 -8.35 -7.60 -15.78
CA MET A 32 -7.34 -6.72 -15.22
C MET A 32 -8.00 -5.36 -15.04
N LEU A 33 -7.89 -4.79 -13.85
CA LEU A 33 -8.42 -3.47 -13.56
C LEU A 33 -7.26 -2.50 -13.43
N SER A 34 -7.38 -1.36 -14.10
CA SER A 34 -6.59 -0.17 -13.83
C SER A 34 -7.56 0.86 -13.26
N PHE A 35 -7.21 1.44 -12.13
CA PHE A 35 -7.95 2.51 -11.52
C PHE A 35 -7.21 3.83 -11.68
N GLU A 36 -7.95 4.90 -11.96
CA GLU A 36 -7.42 6.23 -12.18
C GLU A 36 -8.17 7.23 -11.30
N SER A 37 -7.44 8.01 -10.50
CA SER A 37 -7.95 9.23 -9.86
C SER A 37 -7.20 10.43 -10.44
N PRO A 38 -7.87 11.29 -11.22
CA PRO A 38 -7.23 12.44 -11.87
C PRO A 38 -6.94 13.61 -10.92
N HIS A 39 -7.55 13.64 -9.74
CA HIS A 39 -7.50 14.75 -8.80
C HIS A 39 -7.11 14.25 -7.38
N ALA A 40 -6.14 13.34 -7.29
CA ALA A 40 -5.76 12.80 -6.00
C ALA A 40 -5.02 13.87 -5.17
N THR A 41 -5.41 14.03 -3.91
CA THR A 41 -4.75 14.95 -2.98
C THR A 41 -4.63 14.35 -1.58
N THR A 42 -3.67 14.86 -0.83
CA THR A 42 -3.45 14.55 0.59
C THR A 42 -4.47 15.21 1.50
N ASN A 43 -5.03 16.33 1.09
CA ASN A 43 -6.03 17.05 1.85
C ASN A 43 -6.84 17.98 0.93
N ASN A 44 -8.11 18.18 1.28
CA ASN A 44 -9.05 18.97 0.50
C ASN A 44 -9.20 20.38 1.10
N LEU A 45 -8.52 20.64 2.23
CA LEU A 45 -8.47 21.94 2.88
C LEU A 45 -7.22 22.70 2.40
N GLU A 46 -7.40 23.76 1.60
CA GLU A 46 -6.30 24.55 1.01
C GLU A 46 -5.25 25.00 2.02
N ASN A 47 -5.63 25.26 3.28
CA ASN A 47 -4.74 25.74 4.34
C ASN A 47 -4.00 24.63 5.11
N SER A 48 -4.23 23.36 4.76
CA SER A 48 -3.67 22.22 5.49
C SER A 48 -2.42 21.61 4.85
N CYS A 49 -2.07 22.02 3.62
CA CYS A 49 -0.89 21.59 2.89
C CYS A 49 0.29 22.59 2.99
N GLY A 50 0.31 23.41 4.03
CA GLY A 50 1.32 24.46 4.24
C GLY A 50 1.00 25.77 3.50
N SER A 51 2.03 26.54 3.14
CA SER A 51 1.90 27.84 2.42
C SER A 51 1.59 27.69 0.93
N SER A 52 1.52 26.46 0.43
CA SER A 52 1.21 26.10 -0.96
C SER A 52 -0.16 25.43 -0.98
N SER A 53 -0.97 25.68 -2.01
CA SER A 53 -2.21 24.93 -2.25
C SER A 53 -1.93 23.43 -2.26
N CYS A 54 -2.90 22.62 -1.83
CA CYS A 54 -2.85 21.18 -1.99
C CYS A 54 -2.88 20.85 -3.49
N ASN A 55 -1.70 20.57 -4.07
CA ASN A 55 -1.60 20.23 -5.49
C ASN A 55 -2.23 18.85 -5.71
N GLU A 56 -3.12 18.78 -6.69
CA GLU A 56 -3.71 17.53 -7.16
C GLU A 56 -2.73 16.83 -8.09
N ASP A 57 -2.70 15.49 -8.03
CA ASP A 57 -1.90 14.66 -8.93
C ASP A 57 -2.75 13.54 -9.56
N PHE A 58 -2.31 13.09 -10.73
CA PHE A 58 -2.90 11.94 -11.40
C PHE A 58 -2.34 10.65 -10.82
N VAL A 59 -3.21 9.85 -10.21
CA VAL A 59 -2.86 8.55 -9.65
C VAL A 59 -3.49 7.44 -10.48
N GLN A 60 -2.65 6.53 -10.98
CA GLN A 60 -3.10 5.29 -11.59
C GLN A 60 -2.52 4.10 -10.83
N PHE A 61 -3.35 3.11 -10.51
CA PHE A 61 -2.89 1.88 -9.87
C PHE A 61 -3.73 0.67 -10.26
N MET A 62 -3.13 -0.52 -10.12
CA MET A 62 -3.82 -1.78 -10.34
C MET A 62 -4.22 -2.38 -8.99
N PRO A 63 -5.51 -2.36 -8.62
CA PRO A 63 -5.97 -2.95 -7.38
C PRO A 63 -5.83 -4.47 -7.41
N ILE A 64 -5.59 -5.05 -6.24
CA ILE A 64 -5.44 -6.49 -6.09
C ILE A 64 -6.77 -7.08 -5.66
N ALA A 65 -7.28 -8.03 -6.46
CA ALA A 65 -8.53 -8.72 -6.19
C ALA A 65 -8.49 -9.52 -4.87
N SER A 66 -9.61 -9.47 -4.15
CA SER A 66 -9.85 -10.26 -2.95
C SER A 66 -10.46 -11.60 -3.31
N GLN A 67 -9.93 -12.67 -2.72
CA GLN A 67 -10.43 -14.03 -2.96
C GLN A 67 -11.72 -14.27 -2.18
N PRO A 68 -12.70 -15.01 -2.75
CA PRO A 68 -13.88 -15.43 -2.00
C PRO A 68 -13.48 -16.23 -0.76
N LEU A 69 -14.11 -15.90 0.35
CA LEU A 69 -13.95 -16.57 1.62
C LEU A 69 -15.27 -17.18 2.04
N GLN A 70 -15.19 -18.35 2.65
CA GLN A 70 -16.36 -18.95 3.27
C GLN A 70 -16.79 -18.06 4.45
N CYS A 71 -18.09 -17.76 4.54
CA CYS A 71 -18.65 -17.03 5.66
C CYS A 71 -18.30 -17.73 6.98
N ASN A 72 -17.94 -16.96 8.01
CA ASN A 72 -17.49 -17.46 9.31
C ASN A 72 -16.22 -18.32 9.28
N SER A 73 -15.43 -18.27 8.20
CA SER A 73 -14.08 -18.82 8.20
C SER A 73 -13.11 -17.84 8.87
N TYR A 74 -12.16 -18.38 9.62
CA TYR A 74 -11.12 -17.59 10.29
C TYR A 74 -9.77 -17.86 9.66
N LEU A 75 -8.97 -16.80 9.48
CA LEU A 75 -7.59 -16.93 9.05
C LEU A 75 -6.68 -17.32 10.21
N TYR A 76 -5.89 -18.36 9.96
CA TYR A 76 -4.73 -18.70 10.79
C TYR A 76 -3.53 -19.00 9.87
N PRO A 77 -2.43 -18.26 9.95
CA PRO A 77 -2.21 -17.06 10.76
C PRO A 77 -3.05 -15.85 10.29
N PRO A 78 -3.27 -14.83 11.15
CA PRO A 78 -4.05 -13.63 10.82
C PRO A 78 -3.48 -12.87 9.62
N ASP A 79 -4.34 -12.10 8.93
CA ASP A 79 -3.90 -11.11 7.94
C ASP A 79 -3.33 -9.89 8.69
N GLN A 80 -2.04 -9.63 8.49
CA GLN A 80 -1.30 -8.55 9.13
C GLN A 80 -0.70 -7.64 8.08
N ARG A 81 -0.91 -6.34 8.22
CA ARG A 81 -0.43 -5.32 7.29
C ARG A 81 0.08 -4.12 8.05
N MET A 82 1.10 -3.45 7.51
CA MET A 82 1.71 -2.28 8.14
C MET A 82 2.30 -1.33 7.09
N CYS A 83 2.37 -0.05 7.46
CA CYS A 83 3.05 1.00 6.73
C CYS A 83 3.63 2.03 7.72
N ALA A 84 4.68 2.70 7.30
CA ALA A 84 5.27 3.86 7.94
C ALA A 84 4.83 5.14 7.22
N LYS A 85 4.87 6.27 7.93
CA LYS A 85 4.34 7.55 7.43
C LYS A 85 5.17 8.22 6.34
N ASP A 86 6.44 7.85 6.19
CA ASP A 86 7.43 8.59 5.37
C ASP A 86 6.94 8.84 3.94
N TYR A 87 6.17 7.90 3.42
CA TYR A 87 5.58 7.94 2.09
C TYR A 87 4.10 7.53 2.07
N THR A 88 3.46 7.49 3.24
CA THR A 88 2.08 7.03 3.37
C THR A 88 1.26 8.02 4.15
N THR A 89 0.14 8.44 3.58
CA THR A 89 -0.76 9.38 4.26
C THR A 89 -1.88 8.62 4.96
N ARG A 90 -2.40 7.57 4.32
CA ARG A 90 -3.50 6.77 4.83
C ARG A 90 -3.56 5.40 4.17
N LEU A 91 -4.11 4.44 4.90
CA LEU A 91 -4.50 3.13 4.39
C LEU A 91 -6.00 3.09 4.15
N HIS A 92 -6.38 2.41 3.09
CA HIS A 92 -7.76 2.19 2.69
C HIS A 92 -8.04 0.70 2.68
N ILE A 93 -9.00 0.31 3.52
CA ILE A 93 -9.24 -1.09 3.84
C ILE A 93 -10.60 -1.47 3.31
N SER A 94 -10.59 -2.49 2.47
CA SER A 94 -11.80 -3.10 1.96
C SER A 94 -12.21 -4.28 2.82
N PRO A 95 -13.51 -4.47 3.07
CA PRO A 95 -14.01 -5.66 3.77
C PRO A 95 -13.58 -6.95 3.05
N PRO A 96 -13.46 -8.06 3.79
CA PRO A 96 -13.20 -9.35 3.20
C PRO A 96 -14.38 -9.78 2.31
N ASN A 97 -14.05 -10.52 1.27
CA ASN A 97 -15.03 -11.04 0.32
C ASN A 97 -15.74 -12.28 0.89
N LEU A 98 -16.77 -12.07 1.70
CA LEU A 98 -17.53 -13.13 2.38
C LEU A 98 -18.78 -13.60 1.62
N GLY A 99 -19.03 -13.05 0.42
CA GLY A 99 -20.21 -13.31 -0.39
C GLY A 99 -21.48 -12.56 0.08
N LEU A 100 -22.50 -12.52 -0.79
CA LEU A 100 -23.72 -11.70 -0.62
C LEU A 100 -24.60 -12.08 0.59
N ASN A 101 -24.50 -13.31 1.08
CA ASN A 101 -25.37 -13.85 2.14
C ASN A 101 -24.68 -13.93 3.51
N CYS A 102 -23.58 -13.20 3.70
CA CYS A 102 -22.82 -13.23 4.95
C CYS A 102 -23.00 -11.94 5.74
N ASP A 103 -23.69 -12.04 6.88
CA ASP A 103 -23.88 -10.92 7.80
C ASP A 103 -22.76 -10.74 8.81
N ALA A 104 -21.69 -11.54 8.73
CA ALA A 104 -20.57 -11.49 9.65
C ALA A 104 -19.94 -10.08 9.69
N ILE A 105 -19.71 -9.58 10.90
CA ILE A 105 -19.05 -8.30 11.15
C ILE A 105 -17.54 -8.56 11.04
N SER A 106 -16.90 -7.89 10.08
CA SER A 106 -15.45 -7.96 9.93
C SER A 106 -14.80 -6.95 10.86
N GLN A 107 -13.91 -7.42 11.73
CA GLN A 107 -13.19 -6.57 12.68
C GLN A 107 -11.69 -6.64 12.41
N ILE A 108 -11.02 -5.50 12.59
CA ILE A 108 -9.56 -5.38 12.58
C ILE A 108 -9.11 -4.84 13.94
N THR A 109 -7.89 -5.21 14.34
CA THR A 109 -7.19 -4.57 15.46
C THR A 109 -6.11 -3.67 14.88
N VAL A 110 -6.25 -2.37 15.09
CA VAL A 110 -5.35 -1.31 14.59
C VAL A 110 -4.29 -0.98 15.61
N TYR A 111 -3.03 -0.98 15.18
CA TYR A 111 -1.84 -0.68 15.95
C TYR A 111 -1.15 0.56 15.38
N ASN A 112 -0.59 1.38 16.27
CA ASN A 112 0.23 2.54 15.95
C ASN A 112 1.36 2.68 16.98
N ASN A 113 2.17 3.73 16.86
CA ASN A 113 3.29 4.03 17.77
C ASN A 113 2.90 4.20 19.25
N ILE A 114 1.63 4.54 19.55
CA ILE A 114 1.12 4.76 20.90
C ILE A 114 0.50 3.47 21.48
N ASN A 115 -0.28 2.73 20.67
CA ASN A 115 -1.04 1.55 21.10
C ASN A 115 -0.49 0.24 20.49
N ASN A 116 0.83 0.13 20.37
CA ASN A 116 1.53 -0.96 19.68
C ASN A 116 1.36 -2.38 20.29
N MET A 117 1.00 -2.50 21.57
CA MET A 117 0.82 -3.82 22.22
C MET A 117 -0.59 -4.40 22.10
N ARG A 118 -1.62 -3.60 22.41
CA ARG A 118 -3.03 -4.07 22.43
C ARG A 118 -3.78 -3.74 21.15
N GLY A 119 -3.39 -2.64 20.49
CA GLY A 119 -4.18 -2.02 19.44
C GLY A 119 -5.56 -1.55 19.90
N ASN A 120 -6.32 -1.00 18.96
CA ASN A 120 -7.74 -0.65 19.12
C ASN A 120 -8.56 -1.46 18.12
N GLN A 121 -9.71 -1.98 18.55
CA GLN A 121 -10.62 -2.68 17.64
C GLN A 121 -11.42 -1.69 16.81
N GLU A 122 -11.56 -1.99 15.53
CA GLU A 122 -12.36 -1.22 14.58
C GLU A 122 -13.16 -2.18 13.69
N VAL A 123 -14.39 -1.79 13.36
CA VAL A 123 -15.24 -2.53 12.42
C VAL A 123 -14.85 -2.09 11.01
N VAL A 124 -14.58 -3.07 10.15
CA VAL A 124 -14.39 -2.81 8.73
C VAL A 124 -15.75 -2.58 8.10
N ASP A 125 -15.92 -1.38 7.56
CA ASP A 125 -17.15 -0.93 6.93
C ASP A 125 -17.45 -1.77 5.67
N LYS A 126 -18.69 -2.26 5.56
CA LYS A 126 -19.10 -3.12 4.44
C LYS A 126 -19.15 -2.37 3.10
N ALA A 127 -19.31 -1.05 3.14
CA ALA A 127 -19.22 -0.18 1.97
C ALA A 127 -17.79 0.32 1.74
N GLY A 128 -16.80 -0.19 2.49
CA GLY A 128 -15.37 0.05 2.28
C GLY A 128 -14.85 1.41 2.71
N PHE A 129 -15.58 2.13 3.57
CA PHE A 129 -15.18 3.46 4.06
C PHE A 129 -14.08 3.44 5.14
N THR A 130 -13.59 2.26 5.53
CA THR A 130 -12.56 2.13 6.56
C THR A 130 -11.22 2.71 6.09
N LYS A 131 -10.69 3.62 6.90
CA LYS A 131 -9.39 4.25 6.68
C LYS A 131 -8.57 4.29 7.96
N ILE A 132 -7.25 4.10 7.82
CA ILE A 132 -6.29 4.33 8.91
C ILE A 132 -5.41 5.49 8.49
N ASP A 133 -5.43 6.58 9.25
CA ASP A 133 -4.64 7.78 8.99
C ASP A 133 -3.22 7.66 9.58
N LEU A 134 -2.21 8.02 8.78
CA LEU A 134 -0.79 8.01 9.16
C LEU A 134 -0.20 9.42 9.29
N ILE A 135 -0.95 10.49 8.99
CA ILE A 135 -0.45 11.88 9.10
C ILE A 135 0.08 12.17 10.52
N ASN A 136 -0.60 11.66 11.54
CA ASN A 136 -0.25 11.87 12.95
C ASN A 136 0.43 10.66 13.61
N ASN A 137 0.64 9.56 12.89
CA ASN A 137 1.18 8.31 13.44
C ASN A 137 2.44 7.91 12.67
N GLY A 138 3.58 7.78 13.36
CA GLY A 138 4.85 7.41 12.71
C GLY A 138 4.78 6.09 11.93
N VAL A 139 4.03 5.15 12.49
CA VAL A 139 3.78 3.82 11.94
C VAL A 139 2.35 3.42 12.25
N ALA A 140 1.70 2.71 11.35
CA ALA A 140 0.40 2.11 11.59
C ALA A 140 0.28 0.75 10.90
N GLY A 141 -0.54 -0.12 11.47
CA GLY A 141 -0.82 -1.43 10.92
C GLY A 141 -2.07 -2.02 11.52
N PHE A 142 -2.54 -3.12 10.97
CA PHE A 142 -3.66 -3.85 11.55
C PHE A 142 -3.49 -5.35 11.42
N SER A 143 -4.21 -6.08 12.27
CA SER A 143 -4.33 -7.53 12.25
C SER A 143 -5.80 -7.94 12.22
N THR A 144 -6.14 -8.98 11.46
CA THR A 144 -7.48 -9.57 11.49
C THR A 144 -7.46 -11.07 11.24
N ILE A 145 -8.42 -11.76 11.87
CA ILE A 145 -8.72 -13.17 11.60
C ILE A 145 -9.99 -13.33 10.75
N ALA A 146 -10.71 -12.24 10.44
CA ALA A 146 -12.01 -12.29 9.77
C ALA A 146 -11.91 -12.61 8.26
N GLY A 147 -10.71 -12.62 7.71
CA GLY A 147 -10.47 -12.81 6.29
C GLY A 147 -9.33 -11.96 5.77
N GLN A 148 -8.86 -12.24 4.55
CA GLN A 148 -7.90 -11.38 3.88
C GLN A 148 -8.63 -10.12 3.43
N VAL A 149 -8.16 -8.96 3.86
CA VAL A 149 -8.75 -7.67 3.50
C VAL A 149 -7.91 -7.02 2.41
N SER A 150 -8.53 -6.51 1.33
CA SER A 150 -7.74 -5.76 0.35
C SER A 150 -7.35 -4.42 0.96
N THR A 151 -6.09 -4.02 0.82
CA THR A 151 -5.61 -2.76 1.39
C THR A 151 -4.73 -2.06 0.38
N ASN A 152 -5.05 -0.80 0.13
CA ASN A 152 -4.24 0.09 -0.67
C ASN A 152 -3.81 1.26 0.19
N ARG A 153 -2.58 1.74 -0.02
CA ARG A 153 -2.12 2.97 0.61
C ARG A 153 -2.17 4.11 -0.38
N LEU A 154 -2.68 5.25 0.06
CA LEU A 154 -2.42 6.52 -0.61
C LEU A 154 -1.10 7.05 -0.06
N GLY A 155 -0.16 7.28 -0.94
CA GLY A 155 1.16 7.79 -0.64
C GLY A 155 1.43 9.11 -1.32
N SER A 156 2.44 9.80 -0.79
CA SER A 156 2.89 11.09 -1.29
C SER A 156 4.40 11.19 -1.14
N ALA A 157 5.03 11.91 -2.06
CA ALA A 157 6.42 12.31 -1.93
C ALA A 157 6.50 13.66 -1.22
N PHE A 158 6.76 13.66 0.09
CA PHE A 158 6.83 14.91 0.84
C PHE A 158 8.13 15.69 0.60
N ASP A 159 8.07 17.00 0.79
CA ASP A 159 9.23 17.89 0.94
C ASP A 159 9.97 17.63 2.26
N GLU A 160 11.10 18.31 2.47
CA GLU A 160 11.92 18.15 3.69
C GLU A 160 11.17 18.50 4.98
N ASN A 161 10.12 19.32 4.89
CA ASN A 161 9.30 19.70 6.04
C ASN A 161 8.24 18.64 6.38
N GLY A 162 8.03 17.64 5.52
CA GLY A 162 7.02 16.60 5.70
C GLY A 162 5.58 17.12 5.57
N ILE A 163 5.38 18.32 5.03
CA ILE A 163 4.09 19.02 4.98
C ILE A 163 3.61 19.14 3.53
N ILE A 164 4.51 19.52 2.61
CA ILE A 164 4.13 19.76 1.22
C ILE A 164 4.27 18.45 0.45
N ALA A 165 3.16 17.98 -0.11
CA ALA A 165 3.12 16.83 -1.01
C ALA A 165 3.60 17.24 -2.41
N ASN A 166 4.66 16.60 -2.90
CA ASN A 166 5.18 16.73 -4.27
C ASN A 166 4.76 15.52 -5.11
N GLY A 167 3.44 15.36 -5.25
CA GLY A 167 2.81 14.31 -6.02
C GLY A 167 2.38 13.10 -5.19
N HIS A 168 1.52 12.29 -5.80
CA HIS A 168 0.80 11.22 -5.15
C HIS A 168 0.94 9.91 -5.91
N PHE A 169 0.78 8.82 -5.19
CA PHE A 169 0.71 7.50 -5.77
C PHE A 169 -0.17 6.61 -4.90
N MET A 170 -0.65 5.52 -5.48
CA MET A 170 -1.42 4.54 -4.74
C MET A 170 -0.96 3.16 -5.14
N HIS A 171 -0.85 2.26 -4.16
CA HIS A 171 -0.57 0.86 -4.46
C HIS A 171 -1.02 -0.04 -3.33
N TYR A 172 -1.08 -1.32 -3.66
CA TYR A 172 -1.41 -2.39 -2.74
C TYR A 172 -0.41 -2.47 -1.58
N VAL A 173 -0.93 -2.80 -0.39
CA VAL A 173 -0.13 -3.12 0.80
C VAL A 173 -0.26 -4.62 1.05
N PRO A 174 0.74 -5.45 0.75
CA PRO A 174 0.65 -6.89 0.95
C PRO A 174 0.52 -7.31 2.41
N SER A 175 -0.17 -8.43 2.64
CA SER A 175 -0.10 -9.16 3.90
C SER A 175 1.34 -9.59 4.19
N THR A 176 1.74 -9.69 5.46
CA THR A 176 3.04 -10.29 5.85
C THR A 176 3.22 -11.71 5.32
N ARG A 177 2.11 -12.40 5.03
CA ARG A 177 2.09 -13.73 4.38
C ARG A 177 2.49 -13.71 2.92
N GLU A 178 2.36 -12.57 2.26
CA GLU A 178 2.68 -12.34 0.85
C GLU A 178 4.10 -11.79 0.65
N TRP A 179 4.88 -11.65 1.72
CA TRP A 179 6.22 -11.10 1.62
C TRP A 179 7.19 -12.06 0.90
N LEU A 180 8.09 -11.46 0.12
CA LEU A 180 9.12 -12.13 -0.65
C LEU A 180 10.29 -12.56 0.26
N THR A 181 11.16 -13.41 -0.27
CA THR A 181 12.40 -13.89 0.40
C THR A 181 13.47 -14.05 -0.67
N GLY A 182 14.73 -13.76 -0.37
CA GLY A 182 15.84 -13.88 -1.30
C GLY A 182 16.05 -12.64 -2.17
N LYS A 183 16.40 -12.85 -3.44
CA LYS A 183 16.76 -11.78 -4.39
C LYS A 183 15.60 -11.42 -5.31
N SER A 184 15.30 -10.13 -5.43
CA SER A 184 14.35 -9.59 -6.40
C SER A 184 14.95 -8.42 -7.18
N SER A 185 14.43 -8.17 -8.37
CA SER A 185 14.81 -7.04 -9.21
C SER A 185 13.73 -5.97 -9.21
N PHE A 186 14.13 -4.72 -9.33
CA PHE A 186 13.23 -3.57 -9.49
C PHE A 186 13.84 -2.56 -10.47
N TYR A 187 13.02 -1.65 -10.97
CA TYR A 187 13.42 -0.66 -11.98
C TYR A 187 13.17 0.77 -11.51
N THR A 188 14.11 1.67 -11.72
CA THR A 188 13.95 3.11 -11.48
C THR A 188 13.78 3.84 -12.82
N LEU A 189 12.69 4.60 -12.95
CA LEU A 189 12.34 5.30 -14.20
C LEU A 189 12.75 6.77 -14.23
N ALA A 190 13.12 7.35 -13.09
CA ALA A 190 13.38 8.77 -12.94
C ALA A 190 14.57 9.03 -12.00
N LYS A 191 14.90 10.31 -11.81
CA LYS A 191 15.78 10.76 -10.73
C LYS A 191 15.00 10.78 -9.41
N ASP A 192 15.72 10.93 -8.30
CA ASP A 192 15.14 11.08 -6.96
C ASP A 192 14.20 9.91 -6.57
N CYS A 193 14.62 8.69 -6.90
CA CYS A 193 13.94 7.47 -6.50
C CYS A 193 14.48 6.94 -5.18
N VAL A 194 13.57 6.41 -4.36
CA VAL A 194 13.87 5.68 -3.15
C VAL A 194 13.34 4.25 -3.26
N LEU A 195 14.05 3.34 -2.60
CA LEU A 195 13.56 2.02 -2.28
C LEU A 195 13.11 2.06 -0.81
N GLU A 196 11.80 2.02 -0.61
CA GLU A 196 11.22 1.79 0.72
C GLU A 196 10.92 0.30 0.85
N PHE A 197 11.44 -0.36 1.87
CA PHE A 197 11.12 -1.76 2.10
C PHE A 197 10.89 -2.06 3.58
N TYR A 198 10.04 -3.07 3.81
CA TYR A 198 9.68 -3.57 5.13
C TYR A 198 10.19 -4.99 5.25
N ALA A 199 10.76 -5.34 6.40
CA ALA A 199 11.28 -6.67 6.64
C ALA A 199 10.89 -7.19 8.03
N ASP A 200 10.82 -8.50 8.16
CA ASP A 200 10.62 -9.18 9.44
C ASP A 200 11.89 -9.15 10.28
N ALA A 201 11.83 -9.75 11.48
CA ALA A 201 12.95 -9.74 12.41
C ALA A 201 14.22 -10.35 11.80
N ASP A 202 14.09 -11.45 11.05
CA ASP A 202 15.19 -12.13 10.37
C ASP A 202 15.75 -11.28 9.22
N GLY A 203 14.89 -10.51 8.54
CA GLY A 203 15.25 -9.63 7.44
C GLY A 203 15.64 -8.21 7.84
N SER A 204 15.80 -7.94 9.13
CA SER A 204 16.13 -6.61 9.68
C SER A 204 17.62 -6.40 9.99
N ASN A 205 18.49 -7.39 9.74
CA ASN A 205 19.94 -7.24 9.89
C ASN A 205 20.54 -6.60 8.63
N ASP A 206 21.04 -5.37 8.76
CA ASP A 206 21.58 -4.56 7.65
C ASP A 206 22.87 -5.14 7.03
N GLU A 207 23.69 -5.87 7.80
CA GLU A 207 24.87 -6.58 7.26
C GLU A 207 24.50 -7.72 6.29
N LEU A 208 23.26 -8.21 6.37
CA LEU A 208 22.76 -9.34 5.55
C LEU A 208 21.88 -8.89 4.38
N ILE A 209 21.46 -7.63 4.35
CA ILE A 209 20.65 -7.06 3.27
C ILE A 209 21.58 -6.46 2.23
N LYS A 210 21.35 -6.76 0.94
CA LYS A 210 22.15 -6.20 -0.15
C LYS A 210 21.30 -5.45 -1.15
N ILE A 211 21.77 -4.28 -1.59
CA ILE A 211 21.23 -3.53 -2.70
C ILE A 211 22.31 -3.38 -3.76
N ASN A 212 22.05 -3.87 -4.97
CA ASN A 212 23.03 -3.93 -6.07
C ASN A 212 24.36 -4.61 -5.67
N GLY A 213 24.30 -5.59 -4.76
CA GLY A 213 25.45 -6.32 -4.26
C GLY A 213 26.23 -5.64 -3.12
N HIS A 214 25.91 -4.39 -2.79
CA HIS A 214 26.46 -3.69 -1.63
C HIS A 214 25.59 -3.98 -0.39
N THR A 215 26.22 -4.24 0.75
CA THR A 215 25.51 -4.44 2.02
C THR A 215 24.90 -3.13 2.50
N LEU A 216 23.75 -3.20 3.17
CA LEU A 216 22.96 -2.02 3.52
C LEU A 216 23.70 -1.09 4.49
N ASP A 217 24.50 -1.65 5.40
CA ASP A 217 25.37 -0.92 6.34
C ASP A 217 26.41 0.00 5.65
N THR A 218 26.75 -0.30 4.38
CA THR A 218 27.66 0.54 3.57
C THR A 218 26.93 1.67 2.82
N LEU A 219 25.60 1.70 2.87
CA LEU A 219 24.75 2.67 2.19
C LEU A 219 24.17 3.67 3.19
N LYS A 220 23.77 4.84 2.70
CA LYS A 220 22.97 5.77 3.50
C LYS A 220 21.51 5.31 3.45
N TYR A 221 20.95 4.98 4.61
CA TYR A 221 19.56 4.59 4.76
C TYR A 221 18.93 5.18 6.02
N GLU A 222 17.61 5.24 6.04
CA GLU A 222 16.81 5.50 7.22
C GLU A 222 16.19 4.20 7.71
N HIS A 223 16.03 4.06 9.03
CA HIS A 223 15.48 2.87 9.67
C HIS A 223 14.44 3.24 10.71
N THR A 224 13.27 2.63 10.58
CA THR A 224 12.15 2.80 11.51
C THR A 224 11.75 1.43 12.07
N PRO A 225 11.97 1.16 13.36
CA PRO A 225 11.50 -0.07 13.98
C PRO A 225 9.98 -0.05 14.14
N ILE A 226 9.34 -1.17 13.82
CA ILE A 226 7.89 -1.38 13.91
C ILE A 226 7.62 -2.53 14.89
N LEU A 227 7.02 -2.19 16.03
CA LEU A 227 6.84 -3.10 17.18
C LEU A 227 5.38 -3.57 17.30
N PHE A 228 4.80 -4.08 16.21
CA PHE A 228 3.42 -4.55 16.15
C PHE A 228 3.34 -6.07 16.21
N PHE A 229 2.14 -6.59 16.50
CA PHE A 229 1.80 -8.01 16.31
C PHE A 229 2.66 -9.00 17.10
N GLU A 230 3.20 -8.58 18.24
CA GLU A 230 4.15 -9.37 19.06
C GLU A 230 5.46 -9.73 18.31
N GLN A 231 5.66 -9.17 17.13
CA GLN A 231 6.83 -9.36 16.27
C GLN A 231 7.61 -8.05 16.14
N ARG A 232 8.84 -8.15 15.65
CA ARG A 232 9.69 -7.00 15.34
C ARG A 232 9.84 -6.91 13.83
N TYR A 233 9.26 -5.88 13.25
CA TYR A 233 9.43 -5.53 11.86
C TYR A 233 10.27 -4.26 11.76
N SER A 234 10.84 -4.01 10.59
CA SER A 234 11.59 -2.79 10.31
C SER A 234 11.17 -2.24 8.97
N GLN A 235 11.07 -0.92 8.88
CA GLN A 235 11.06 -0.20 7.60
C GLN A 235 12.44 0.39 7.36
N PHE A 236 12.87 0.34 6.10
CA PHE A 236 14.10 0.94 5.61
C PHE A 236 13.78 1.82 4.40
N VAL A 237 14.42 2.98 4.32
CA VAL A 237 14.34 3.88 3.16
C VAL A 237 15.75 4.12 2.63
N VAL A 238 15.97 3.80 1.36
CA VAL A 238 17.29 3.91 0.71
C VAL A 238 17.17 4.73 -0.57
N ASN A 239 18.00 5.75 -0.72
CA ASN A 239 18.10 6.49 -1.98
C ASN A 239 18.74 5.62 -3.06
N ILE A 240 18.06 5.47 -4.19
CA ILE A 240 18.56 4.69 -5.33
C ILE A 240 19.09 5.65 -6.39
N ASN A 241 20.40 5.58 -6.59
CA ASN A 241 21.08 6.35 -7.63
C ASN A 241 21.07 5.59 -8.96
N GLY A 242 20.76 6.32 -10.03
CA GLY A 242 20.80 5.80 -11.39
C GLY A 242 19.43 5.37 -11.92
N TYR A 243 19.38 5.28 -13.24
CA TYR A 243 18.24 4.79 -14.00
C TYR A 243 18.49 3.34 -14.39
N GLY A 244 17.45 2.51 -14.32
CA GLY A 244 17.50 1.15 -14.86
C GLY A 244 17.18 0.06 -13.85
N LEU A 245 17.75 -1.11 -14.11
CA LEU A 245 17.51 -2.32 -13.33
C LEU A 245 18.42 -2.37 -12.09
N HIS A 246 17.80 -2.56 -10.94
CA HIS A 246 18.44 -2.71 -9.65
C HIS A 246 18.02 -4.02 -8.99
N THR A 247 18.69 -4.39 -7.90
CA THR A 247 18.40 -5.61 -7.14
C THR A 247 18.42 -5.35 -5.65
N ILE A 248 17.53 -6.05 -4.94
CA ILE A 248 17.54 -6.19 -3.48
C ILE A 248 17.63 -7.68 -3.15
N GLU A 249 18.44 -8.02 -2.16
CA GLU A 249 18.58 -9.37 -1.63
C GLU A 249 18.45 -9.33 -0.11
N ASN A 250 17.52 -10.12 0.43
CA ASN A 250 17.27 -10.21 1.86
C ASN A 250 16.99 -11.68 2.25
N HIS A 251 17.66 -12.16 3.29
CA HIS A 251 17.52 -13.53 3.79
C HIS A 251 16.21 -13.76 4.57
N GLY A 252 15.65 -12.72 5.19
CA GLY A 252 14.34 -12.76 5.83
C GLY A 252 13.19 -12.48 4.86
N LYS A 253 11.98 -12.32 5.40
CA LYS A 253 10.82 -11.92 4.60
C LYS A 253 10.77 -10.42 4.45
N TYR A 254 10.49 -9.96 3.24
CA TYR A 254 10.39 -8.53 2.96
C TYR A 254 9.37 -8.19 1.89
N VAL A 255 8.95 -6.93 1.88
CA VAL A 255 8.20 -6.30 0.79
C VAL A 255 8.86 -4.97 0.47
N ALA A 256 8.97 -4.61 -0.81
CA ALA A 256 9.64 -3.38 -1.22
C ALA A 256 8.82 -2.60 -2.24
N TYR A 257 8.94 -1.28 -2.17
CA TYR A 257 8.28 -0.29 -3.00
C TYR A 257 9.34 0.64 -3.58
N VAL A 258 9.17 1.00 -4.85
CA VAL A 258 9.97 2.04 -5.49
C VAL A 258 9.11 3.28 -5.57
N ILE A 259 9.65 4.41 -5.12
CA ILE A 259 8.95 5.69 -5.10
C ILE A 259 9.88 6.73 -5.72
N CYS A 260 9.46 7.41 -6.77
CA CYS A 260 10.24 8.42 -7.46
C CYS A 260 9.52 9.76 -7.39
N LYS A 261 10.29 10.81 -7.09
CA LYS A 261 9.80 12.19 -7.10
C LYS A 261 9.99 12.81 -8.49
N HIS A 262 9.26 13.88 -8.74
CA HIS A 262 9.43 14.73 -9.92
C HIS A 262 9.20 14.01 -11.27
N VAL A 263 8.26 13.06 -11.32
CA VAL A 263 8.02 12.24 -12.50
C VAL A 263 7.12 12.99 -13.48
N ASN A 264 7.67 13.44 -14.61
CA ASN A 264 6.97 14.26 -15.61
C ASN A 264 6.51 15.66 -15.12
N GLY A 265 6.94 16.10 -13.94
CA GLY A 265 6.62 17.44 -13.40
C GLY A 265 7.11 17.62 -11.96
N PRO A 266 7.26 18.86 -11.46
CA PRO A 266 7.77 19.14 -10.11
C PRO A 266 6.84 18.71 -8.97
N TYR A 267 5.56 18.44 -9.25
CA TYR A 267 4.55 18.05 -8.25
C TYR A 267 3.97 16.67 -8.53
N ASN A 268 4.73 15.82 -9.21
CA ASN A 268 4.28 14.50 -9.62
C ASN A 268 5.16 13.42 -9.00
N ALA A 269 4.54 12.35 -8.52
CA ALA A 269 5.24 11.20 -7.98
C ALA A 269 4.83 9.91 -8.69
N HIS A 270 5.69 8.90 -8.63
CA HIS A 270 5.36 7.56 -9.10
C HIS A 270 5.79 6.53 -8.06
N GLY A 271 4.89 5.62 -7.72
CA GLY A 271 5.14 4.58 -6.74
C GLY A 271 4.62 3.22 -7.21
N TYR A 272 5.39 2.16 -7.01
CA TYR A 272 4.93 0.80 -7.29
C TYR A 272 5.53 -0.25 -6.35
N LEU A 273 4.82 -1.36 -6.20
CA LEU A 273 5.24 -2.55 -5.44
C LEU A 273 6.18 -3.40 -6.31
N THR A 274 7.40 -3.67 -5.83
CA THR A 274 8.40 -4.47 -6.55
C THR A 274 8.01 -5.93 -6.73
N GLY A 275 7.19 -6.46 -5.82
CA GLY A 275 6.58 -7.78 -5.93
C GLY A 275 6.02 -8.28 -4.61
N SER A 276 5.17 -9.30 -4.70
CA SER A 276 4.66 -10.07 -3.56
C SER A 276 4.37 -11.51 -3.99
N LYS A 277 4.40 -12.45 -3.04
CA LYS A 277 3.97 -13.84 -3.26
C LYS A 277 2.45 -13.85 -3.38
N LYS A 278 1.93 -13.77 -4.61
CA LYS A 278 0.57 -14.22 -4.91
C LYS A 278 0.67 -15.55 -5.65
N GLY A 279 0.09 -16.61 -5.07
CA GLY A 279 0.05 -17.94 -5.67
C GLY A 279 -0.53 -17.88 -7.09
N LYS A 280 0.03 -18.69 -8.00
CA LYS A 280 -0.54 -18.97 -9.33
C LYS A 280 -1.90 -19.65 -9.15
N GLU A 281 -2.96 -18.90 -8.89
CA GLU A 281 -4.30 -19.47 -8.80
C GLU A 281 -5.29 -18.55 -9.50
N ASN A 282 -6.12 -19.18 -10.33
CA ASN A 282 -7.02 -18.57 -11.31
C ASN A 282 -7.73 -17.35 -10.72
N LEU A 283 -7.57 -16.20 -11.38
CA LEU A 283 -8.33 -14.98 -11.13
C LEU A 283 -9.81 -15.22 -11.43
N ILE A 284 -10.53 -15.85 -10.50
CA ILE A 284 -11.98 -15.69 -10.41
C ILE A 284 -12.17 -14.44 -9.56
N ILE A 285 -12.35 -13.30 -10.23
CA ILE A 285 -12.40 -11.98 -9.60
C ILE A 285 -13.81 -11.77 -9.11
N ASN A 286 -14.08 -12.21 -7.89
CA ASN A 286 -15.39 -11.93 -7.35
C ASN A 286 -15.47 -10.54 -6.73
N TYR A 287 -14.39 -9.93 -6.25
CA TYR A 287 -14.47 -8.61 -5.60
C TYR A 287 -13.16 -7.81 -5.72
N VAL A 288 -13.24 -6.64 -6.35
CA VAL A 288 -12.24 -5.58 -6.24
C VAL A 288 -12.91 -4.38 -5.62
N LEU A 289 -12.52 -4.04 -4.39
CA LEU A 289 -12.94 -2.81 -3.73
C LEU A 289 -11.87 -1.76 -3.94
N ILE A 290 -12.22 -0.70 -4.65
CA ILE A 290 -11.33 0.42 -4.95
C ILE A 290 -11.90 1.63 -4.25
N ASN A 291 -11.17 2.14 -3.28
CA ASN A 291 -11.53 3.43 -2.72
C ASN A 291 -11.10 4.55 -3.66
N VAL A 292 -12.06 5.39 -4.05
CA VAL A 292 -11.86 6.59 -4.88
C VAL A 292 -11.71 7.78 -3.96
N PHE A 293 -10.70 8.61 -4.22
CA PHE A 293 -10.47 9.85 -3.47
C PHE A 293 -10.49 11.04 -4.40
N TRP A 294 -11.03 12.11 -3.83
CA TRP A 294 -11.02 13.50 -4.27
C TRP A 294 -10.48 14.33 -3.13
#